data_AF-A0A532CDA1-F1
#
_entry.id   AF-A0A532CDA1-F1
#
_cell.length_a   1.000
_cell.length_b   1.000
_cell.length_c   1.000
_cell.angle_alpha   90.00
_cell.angle_beta   90.00
_cell.angle_gamma   90.00
#
_symmetry.space_group_name_H-M   'P 1'
#
loop_
_entity.id
_entity.type
_entity.pdbx_description
1 polymer ?
#
loop_
_entity_poly.entity_id
_entity_poly.type
_entity_poly.pdbx_seq_one_letter_code
_entity_poly.pdbx_strand_id
1 'polypeptide(L)'
;MTRDNADWLNNDGEVEGMLMRPLKIFLPLGLVLVLLCPQSGWSQTSQKEAEQTAALLATLLNAGRVIVERNQSLINDPQKADKGFTPGVFEQLVLDEFARQTHVDLKASPSSVPISTTELLTLLLSASKEVVSDAQFVINQRGIGYKNFIPATFGSQAARKFSTRSKVTIKQTALEPRNLQNAPDEYEEMVLKRLASQPSSTTPIIEWLGGEQLLRAVVPIYYSEDCLVCHGNPKGILDMSGYPREGAQAGKLAGAISIQIPSDHR
;
A
#
# COMPACT_ATOMS: atom_id res chain seq x y z
N MET A 1 75.91 14.68 15.89
CA MET A 1 76.32 14.56 17.30
C MET A 1 76.03 13.14 17.73
N THR A 2 77.11 12.42 18.13
CA THR A 2 77.19 11.21 18.98
C THR A 2 76.18 10.08 18.67
N ARG A 3 76.52 8.97 17.98
CA ARG A 3 77.68 8.06 18.04
C ARG A 3 77.84 7.42 19.43
N ASP A 4 77.54 6.11 19.52
CA ASP A 4 78.30 5.04 20.19
C ASP A 4 77.59 3.70 19.90
N ASN A 5 78.17 2.74 19.15
CA ASN A 5 79.29 1.81 19.46
C ASN A 5 78.89 0.82 20.58
N ALA A 6 79.10 -0.50 20.52
CA ALA A 6 80.03 -1.34 19.77
C ALA A 6 79.59 -2.83 19.80
N ASP A 7 79.78 -3.52 18.67
CA ASP A 7 80.59 -4.73 18.48
C ASP A 7 80.82 -5.70 19.66
N TRP A 8 80.67 -7.02 19.42
CA TRP A 8 81.78 -7.92 19.05
C TRP A 8 81.39 -9.42 19.03
N LEU A 9 81.99 -10.11 18.05
CA LEU A 9 82.52 -11.49 18.05
C LEU A 9 81.62 -12.71 17.74
N ASN A 10 81.82 -13.18 16.51
CA ASN A 10 81.94 -14.56 16.02
C ASN A 10 82.07 -15.67 17.10
N ASN A 11 81.41 -16.81 16.84
CA ASN A 11 82.15 -18.06 16.69
C ASN A 11 81.36 -19.09 15.88
N ASP A 12 82.04 -19.66 14.88
CA ASP A 12 81.59 -20.80 14.10
C ASP A 12 81.75 -22.09 14.91
N GLY A 13 80.84 -23.04 14.71
CA GLY A 13 80.90 -24.37 15.31
C GLY A 13 79.86 -25.28 14.68
N GLU A 14 80.22 -25.91 13.55
CA GLU A 14 79.59 -27.16 13.14
C GLU A 14 79.72 -28.21 14.26
N VAL A 15 78.73 -29.11 14.38
CA VAL A 15 78.93 -30.57 14.43
C VAL A 15 77.58 -31.28 14.69
N GLU A 16 77.31 -32.22 13.77
CA GLU A 16 76.56 -33.48 13.89
C GLU A 16 75.06 -33.52 14.23
N GLY A 17 74.37 -34.26 13.36
CA GLY A 17 72.95 -34.54 13.45
C GLY A 17 72.59 -35.56 14.52
N MET A 18 71.37 -35.41 15.02
CA MET A 18 70.63 -36.48 15.67
C MET A 18 69.22 -36.50 15.11
N LEU A 19 68.86 -37.61 14.46
CA LEU A 19 67.51 -37.94 14.05
C LEU A 19 66.54 -37.81 15.23
N MET A 20 65.51 -36.97 15.10
CA MET A 20 64.29 -37.09 15.89
C MET A 20 63.06 -37.20 15.00
N ARG A 21 62.31 -38.27 15.25
CA ARG A 21 61.11 -38.73 14.55
C ARG A 21 60.00 -37.67 14.54
N PRO A 22 59.18 -37.56 13.47
CA PRO A 22 58.02 -36.68 13.49
C PRO A 22 56.94 -37.25 14.44
N LEU A 23 56.60 -36.47 15.46
CA LEU A 23 55.44 -36.69 16.32
C LEU A 23 54.17 -36.42 15.50
N LYS A 24 53.48 -37.50 15.10
CA LYS A 24 52.18 -37.40 14.41
C LYS A 24 51.12 -36.92 15.40
N ILE A 25 50.88 -35.63 15.44
CA ILE A 25 49.70 -35.04 16.10
C ILE A 25 48.51 -35.30 15.17
N PHE A 26 47.69 -36.29 15.52
CA PHE A 26 46.37 -36.46 14.92
C PHE A 26 45.44 -35.37 15.46
N LEU A 27 45.23 -34.33 14.65
CA LEU A 27 44.17 -33.35 14.86
C LEU A 27 42.86 -34.00 14.39
N PRO A 28 41.84 -34.22 15.24
CA PRO A 28 40.55 -34.69 14.75
C PRO A 28 39.92 -33.54 13.97
N LEU A 29 39.77 -33.74 12.67
CA LEU A 29 38.98 -32.88 11.79
C LEU A 29 37.52 -32.96 12.25
N GLY A 30 37.15 -32.10 13.21
CA GLY A 30 35.77 -31.91 13.63
C GLY A 30 34.98 -31.40 12.44
N LEU A 31 34.20 -32.28 11.82
CA LEU A 31 33.19 -31.94 10.84
C LEU A 31 32.10 -31.13 11.55
N VAL A 32 32.29 -29.81 11.67
CA VAL A 32 31.21 -28.89 12.03
C VAL A 32 30.32 -28.80 10.80
N LEU A 33 29.34 -29.70 10.73
CA LEU A 33 28.23 -29.59 9.80
C LEU A 33 27.40 -28.38 10.26
N VAL A 34 27.70 -27.20 9.71
CA VAL A 34 26.83 -26.04 9.81
C VAL A 34 25.54 -26.43 9.11
N LEU A 35 24.55 -26.85 9.90
CA LEU A 35 23.16 -26.99 9.47
C LEU A 35 22.67 -25.60 9.08
N LEU A 36 22.90 -25.22 7.81
CA LEU A 36 22.17 -24.18 7.13
C LEU A 36 20.73 -24.68 6.96
N CYS A 37 19.95 -24.62 8.03
CA CYS A 37 18.50 -24.71 7.93
C CYS A 37 18.04 -23.56 7.01
N PRO A 38 17.33 -23.84 5.90
CA PRO A 38 16.79 -22.78 5.06
C PRO A 38 15.64 -22.13 5.82
N GLN A 39 15.91 -21.02 6.49
CA GLN A 39 14.90 -20.15 7.13
C GLN A 39 14.08 -19.35 6.09
N SER A 40 14.40 -19.47 4.81
CA SER A 40 13.88 -18.60 3.73
C SER A 40 12.45 -18.92 3.27
N GLY A 41 11.89 -20.09 3.58
CA GLY A 41 10.57 -20.50 3.08
C GLY A 41 9.38 -19.83 3.78
N TRP A 42 9.53 -19.44 5.05
CA TRP A 42 8.43 -18.87 5.85
C TRP A 42 8.25 -17.37 5.64
N SER A 43 9.34 -16.63 5.47
CA SER A 43 9.29 -15.19 5.12
C SER A 43 8.57 -14.99 3.78
N GLN A 44 8.94 -15.76 2.75
CA GLN A 44 8.39 -15.57 1.41
C GLN A 44 6.87 -15.79 1.30
N THR A 45 6.32 -16.75 2.06
CA THR A 45 4.86 -16.97 2.13
C THR A 45 4.16 -15.80 2.83
N SER A 46 4.70 -15.35 3.97
CA SER A 46 4.14 -14.22 4.71
C SER A 46 4.16 -12.90 3.92
N GLN A 47 5.20 -12.71 3.08
CA GLN A 47 5.28 -11.57 2.18
C GLN A 47 4.18 -11.60 1.13
N LYS A 48 4.01 -12.73 0.44
CA LYS A 48 2.95 -12.89 -0.57
C LYS A 48 1.57 -12.66 0.02
N GLU A 49 1.31 -13.15 1.24
CA GLU A 49 0.06 -12.90 1.96
C GLU A 49 -0.16 -11.41 2.22
N ALA A 50 0.88 -10.69 2.67
CA ALA A 50 0.80 -9.25 2.91
C ALA A 50 0.60 -8.45 1.60
N GLU A 51 1.29 -8.82 0.53
CA GLU A 51 1.15 -8.21 -0.79
C GLU A 51 -0.27 -8.42 -1.35
N GLN A 52 -0.80 -9.64 -1.24
CA GLN A 52 -2.19 -9.95 -1.59
C GLN A 52 -3.16 -9.16 -0.73
N THR A 53 -2.91 -9.05 0.58
CA THR A 53 -3.73 -8.26 1.51
C THR A 53 -3.77 -6.79 1.08
N ALA A 54 -2.63 -6.20 0.75
CA ALA A 54 -2.58 -4.82 0.26
C ALA A 54 -3.36 -4.64 -1.05
N ALA A 55 -3.20 -5.54 -2.01
CA ALA A 55 -3.95 -5.49 -3.27
C ALA A 55 -5.48 -5.57 -3.04
N LEU A 56 -5.93 -6.46 -2.17
CA LEU A 56 -7.36 -6.62 -1.85
C LEU A 56 -7.91 -5.41 -1.09
N LEU A 57 -7.17 -4.85 -0.12
CA LEU A 57 -7.59 -3.65 0.60
C LEU A 57 -7.72 -2.43 -0.33
N ALA A 58 -6.75 -2.24 -1.23
CA ALA A 58 -6.83 -1.18 -2.24
C ALA A 58 -8.05 -1.36 -3.15
N THR A 59 -8.28 -2.60 -3.59
CA THR A 59 -9.41 -2.93 -4.47
C THR A 59 -10.75 -2.69 -3.78
N LEU A 60 -10.90 -3.06 -2.51
CA LEU A 60 -12.12 -2.85 -1.76
C LEU A 60 -12.41 -1.35 -1.53
N LEU A 61 -11.39 -0.57 -1.15
CA LEU A 61 -11.56 0.88 -1.03
C LEU A 61 -11.93 1.51 -2.38
N ASN A 62 -11.29 1.07 -3.47
CA ASN A 62 -11.60 1.55 -4.81
C ASN A 62 -13.00 1.15 -5.29
N ALA A 63 -13.47 -0.05 -4.97
CA ALA A 63 -14.84 -0.47 -5.25
C ALA A 63 -15.85 0.48 -4.56
N GLY A 64 -15.62 0.83 -3.29
CA GLY A 64 -16.42 1.84 -2.58
C GLY A 64 -16.47 3.20 -3.31
N ARG A 65 -15.31 3.67 -3.80
CA ARG A 65 -15.21 4.91 -4.58
C ARG A 65 -16.02 4.85 -5.87
N VAL A 66 -15.91 3.74 -6.61
CA VAL A 66 -16.65 3.51 -7.86
C VAL A 66 -18.16 3.49 -7.61
N ILE A 67 -18.62 2.88 -6.51
CA ILE A 67 -20.05 2.91 -6.17
C ILE A 67 -20.53 4.33 -5.86
N VAL A 68 -19.74 5.14 -5.14
CA VAL A 68 -20.08 6.55 -4.89
C VAL A 68 -20.08 7.37 -6.19
N GLU A 69 -19.14 7.11 -7.11
CA GLU A 69 -19.06 7.74 -8.44
C GLU A 69 -20.31 7.46 -9.27
N ARG A 70 -20.67 6.17 -9.44
CA ARG A 70 -21.84 5.73 -10.22
C ARG A 70 -23.17 6.26 -9.67
N ASN A 71 -23.21 6.63 -8.39
CA ASN A 71 -24.39 7.18 -7.74
C ASN A 71 -24.38 8.72 -7.63
N GLN A 72 -23.39 9.43 -8.20
CA GLN A 72 -23.29 10.89 -8.07
C GLN A 72 -24.52 11.63 -8.57
N SER A 73 -25.10 11.23 -9.70
CA SER A 73 -26.31 11.87 -10.23
C SER A 73 -27.51 11.74 -9.29
N LEU A 74 -27.63 10.61 -8.60
CA LEU A 74 -28.69 10.37 -7.61
C LEU A 74 -28.43 11.16 -6.32
N ILE A 75 -27.20 11.11 -5.81
CA ILE A 75 -26.78 11.83 -4.60
C ILE A 75 -27.01 13.33 -4.80
N ASN A 76 -26.57 13.88 -5.93
CA ASN A 76 -26.61 15.32 -6.22
C ASN A 76 -27.93 15.82 -6.81
N ASP A 77 -28.97 14.99 -6.90
CA ASP A 77 -30.31 15.43 -7.32
C ASP A 77 -30.90 16.37 -6.23
N PRO A 78 -31.25 17.64 -6.52
CA PRO A 78 -31.79 18.53 -5.49
C PRO A 78 -33.29 18.31 -5.22
N GLN A 79 -34.00 17.58 -6.08
CA GLN A 79 -35.45 17.45 -6.03
C GLN A 79 -35.91 16.32 -5.11
N LYS A 80 -35.18 15.20 -5.05
CA LYS A 80 -35.54 14.05 -4.20
C LYS A 80 -35.00 14.19 -2.78
N ALA A 81 -35.83 13.87 -1.79
CA ALA A 81 -35.43 13.76 -0.38
C ALA A 81 -34.72 12.43 -0.13
N ASP A 82 -35.49 11.34 -0.09
CA ASP A 82 -34.94 9.99 0.04
C ASP A 82 -34.30 9.53 -1.28
N LYS A 83 -33.01 9.22 -1.22
CA LYS A 83 -32.23 8.70 -2.35
C LYS A 83 -32.21 7.18 -2.41
N GLY A 84 -32.58 6.49 -1.34
CA GLY A 84 -32.40 5.03 -1.24
C GLY A 84 -30.94 4.56 -1.20
N PHE A 85 -29.95 5.48 -1.22
CA PHE A 85 -28.53 5.16 -1.12
C PHE A 85 -28.12 4.96 0.34
N THR A 86 -28.61 3.86 0.92
CA THR A 86 -28.40 3.48 2.32
C THR A 86 -27.09 2.71 2.51
N PRO A 87 -26.57 2.56 3.75
CA PRO A 87 -25.39 1.74 4.00
C PRO A 87 -25.54 0.27 3.54
N GLY A 88 -26.75 -0.29 3.64
CA GLY A 88 -27.02 -1.66 3.19
C GLY A 88 -27.01 -1.81 1.67
N VAL A 89 -27.60 -0.84 0.94
CA VAL A 89 -27.52 -0.81 -0.53
C VAL A 89 -26.07 -0.63 -0.98
N PHE A 90 -25.35 0.29 -0.35
CA PHE A 90 -23.93 0.50 -0.62
C PHE A 90 -23.09 -0.76 -0.41
N GLU A 91 -23.27 -1.46 0.72
CA GLU A 91 -22.57 -2.70 1.02
C GLU A 91 -22.76 -3.77 -0.06
N GLN A 92 -24.00 -4.00 -0.49
CA GLN A 92 -24.27 -4.98 -1.54
C GLN A 92 -23.53 -4.63 -2.85
N LEU A 93 -23.65 -3.38 -3.29
CA LEU A 93 -23.00 -2.92 -4.52
C LEU A 93 -21.47 -2.99 -4.45
N VAL A 94 -20.89 -2.68 -3.29
CA VAL A 94 -19.42 -2.75 -3.10
C VAL A 94 -18.94 -4.19 -3.10
N LEU A 95 -19.66 -5.09 -2.42
CA LEU A 95 -19.30 -6.51 -2.41
C LEU A 95 -19.38 -7.12 -3.81
N ASP A 96 -20.40 -6.75 -4.58
CA ASP A 96 -20.56 -7.24 -5.96
C ASP A 96 -19.46 -6.68 -6.87
N GLU A 97 -19.12 -5.40 -6.76
CA GLU A 97 -18.02 -4.77 -7.51
C GLU A 97 -16.66 -5.35 -7.12
N PHE A 98 -16.43 -5.60 -5.83
CA PHE A 98 -15.21 -6.22 -5.32
C PHE A 98 -15.04 -7.65 -5.83
N ALA A 99 -16.09 -8.47 -5.74
CA ALA A 99 -16.08 -9.85 -6.24
C ALA A 99 -15.85 -9.88 -7.76
N ARG A 100 -16.43 -8.94 -8.51
CA ARG A 100 -16.21 -8.79 -9.96
C ARG A 100 -14.74 -8.50 -10.30
N GLN A 101 -14.04 -7.72 -9.49
CA GLN A 101 -12.64 -7.34 -9.74
C GLN A 101 -11.62 -8.39 -9.25
N THR A 102 -11.94 -9.12 -8.19
CA THR A 102 -10.97 -9.98 -7.49
C THR A 102 -11.27 -11.47 -7.58
N HIS A 103 -12.49 -11.84 -7.98
CA HIS A 103 -13.04 -13.19 -7.86
C HIS A 103 -13.11 -13.72 -6.41
N VAL A 104 -12.98 -12.85 -5.41
CA VAL A 104 -13.14 -13.17 -3.99
C VAL A 104 -14.55 -12.79 -3.54
N ASP A 105 -15.30 -13.77 -3.06
CA ASP A 105 -16.61 -13.52 -2.43
C ASP A 105 -16.48 -13.42 -0.91
N LEU A 106 -16.56 -12.21 -0.38
CA LEU A 106 -16.52 -11.95 1.06
C LEU A 106 -17.79 -12.41 1.80
N LYS A 107 -18.90 -12.66 1.09
CA LYS A 107 -20.14 -13.17 1.70
C LYS A 107 -20.02 -14.67 2.01
N ALA A 108 -19.23 -15.41 1.23
CA ALA A 108 -19.15 -16.86 1.28
C ALA A 108 -18.01 -17.44 2.15
N SER A 109 -17.31 -16.62 2.93
CA SER A 109 -16.08 -17.00 3.67
C SER A 109 -15.04 -17.64 2.73
N PRO A 110 -14.24 -16.82 2.02
CA PRO A 110 -13.37 -17.32 0.97
C PRO A 110 -12.24 -18.19 1.55
N SER A 111 -12.27 -19.49 1.26
CA SER A 111 -11.24 -20.44 1.72
C SER A 111 -9.84 -20.17 1.15
N SER A 112 -9.73 -19.34 0.12
CA SER A 112 -8.49 -18.93 -0.55
C SER A 112 -7.84 -17.66 0.02
N VAL A 113 -8.48 -17.00 0.99
CA VAL A 113 -7.98 -15.76 1.60
C VAL A 113 -7.64 -16.02 3.06
N PRO A 114 -6.45 -15.60 3.54
CA PRO A 114 -6.10 -15.75 4.95
C PRO A 114 -7.13 -15.10 5.89
N ILE A 115 -7.29 -15.65 7.10
CA ILE A 115 -8.24 -15.15 8.10
C ILE A 115 -7.92 -13.70 8.45
N SER A 116 -6.65 -13.37 8.70
CA SER A 116 -6.21 -12.00 9.00
C SER A 116 -6.54 -11.01 7.88
N THR A 117 -6.38 -11.42 6.62
CA THR A 117 -6.78 -10.63 5.45
C THR A 117 -8.29 -10.41 5.42
N THR A 118 -9.07 -11.46 5.73
CA THR A 118 -10.53 -11.38 5.78
C THR A 118 -10.99 -10.41 6.86
N GLU A 119 -10.39 -10.46 8.05
CA GLU A 119 -10.69 -9.53 9.16
C GLU A 119 -10.43 -8.07 8.78
N LEU A 120 -9.30 -7.80 8.12
CA LEU A 120 -8.97 -6.45 7.63
C LEU A 120 -9.96 -5.99 6.54
N LEU A 121 -10.37 -6.86 5.63
CA LEU A 121 -11.37 -6.53 4.60
C LEU A 121 -12.74 -6.26 5.22
N THR A 122 -13.17 -7.06 6.20
CA THR A 122 -14.41 -6.84 6.95
C THR A 122 -14.35 -5.51 7.72
N LEU A 123 -13.22 -5.20 8.36
CA LEU A 123 -13.03 -3.93 9.04
C LEU A 123 -13.11 -2.74 8.08
N LEU A 124 -12.49 -2.83 6.91
CA LEU A 124 -12.54 -1.77 5.88
C LEU A 124 -13.95 -1.60 5.32
N LEU A 125 -14.69 -2.68 5.08
CA LEU A 125 -16.08 -2.63 4.65
C LEU A 125 -16.97 -1.97 5.71
N SER A 126 -16.79 -2.33 6.98
CA SER A 126 -17.50 -1.73 8.10
C SER A 126 -17.23 -0.22 8.20
N ALA A 127 -15.96 0.19 8.17
CA ALA A 127 -15.57 1.60 8.15
C ALA A 127 -16.17 2.35 6.95
N SER A 128 -16.24 1.71 5.79
CA SER A 128 -16.84 2.28 4.57
C SER A 128 -18.35 2.49 4.72
N LYS A 129 -19.07 1.53 5.28
CA LYS A 129 -20.51 1.64 5.55
C LYS A 129 -20.81 2.76 6.54
N GLU A 130 -19.98 2.92 7.56
CA GLU A 130 -20.12 4.04 8.51
C GLU A 130 -20.03 5.40 7.81
N VAL A 131 -19.12 5.57 6.84
CA VAL A 131 -19.03 6.85 6.09
C VAL A 131 -20.34 7.15 5.35
N VAL A 132 -20.96 6.13 4.75
CA VAL A 132 -22.28 6.28 4.10
C VAL A 132 -23.38 6.55 5.12
N SER A 133 -23.31 5.94 6.30
CA SER A 133 -24.23 6.16 7.41
C SER A 133 -24.15 7.60 7.92
N ASP A 134 -22.95 8.08 8.22
CA ASP A 134 -22.67 9.43 8.71
C ASP A 134 -23.13 10.50 7.69
N ALA A 135 -23.06 10.17 6.39
CA ALA A 135 -23.46 11.05 5.31
C ALA A 135 -24.97 11.03 5.00
N GLN A 136 -25.80 10.18 5.62
CA GLN A 136 -27.21 10.03 5.24
C GLN A 136 -27.99 11.34 5.29
N PHE A 137 -27.73 12.19 6.27
CA PHE A 137 -28.38 13.51 6.35
C PHE A 137 -28.06 14.38 5.12
N VAL A 138 -26.79 14.44 4.73
CA VAL A 138 -26.32 15.25 3.60
C VAL A 138 -26.79 14.65 2.26
N ILE A 139 -26.70 13.31 2.10
CA ILE A 139 -27.13 12.60 0.90
C ILE A 139 -28.61 12.87 0.61
N ASN A 140 -29.46 12.89 1.63
CA ASN A 140 -30.91 13.04 1.48
C ASN A 140 -31.38 14.51 1.54
N GLN A 141 -30.46 15.48 1.60
CA GLN A 141 -30.81 16.89 1.65
C GLN A 141 -31.39 17.38 0.32
N ARG A 142 -32.56 18.03 0.37
CA ARG A 142 -33.20 18.68 -0.78
C ARG A 142 -32.64 20.08 -1.02
N GLY A 143 -32.80 20.57 -2.25
CA GLY A 143 -32.44 21.94 -2.64
C GLY A 143 -30.93 22.17 -2.84
N ILE A 144 -30.09 21.17 -2.54
CA ILE A 144 -28.64 21.24 -2.73
C ILE A 144 -28.24 20.23 -3.80
N GLY A 145 -27.56 20.73 -4.84
CA GLY A 145 -26.99 19.90 -5.90
C GLY A 145 -25.69 19.25 -5.43
N TYR A 146 -24.62 20.05 -5.30
CA TYR A 146 -23.33 19.53 -4.84
C TYR A 146 -23.29 19.34 -3.32
N LYS A 147 -23.07 18.10 -2.88
CA LYS A 147 -23.13 17.68 -1.47
C LYS A 147 -21.78 17.36 -0.84
N ASN A 148 -20.68 17.49 -1.59
CA ASN A 148 -19.33 17.10 -1.17
C ASN A 148 -19.18 15.62 -0.71
N PHE A 149 -20.19 14.78 -0.98
CA PHE A 149 -20.11 13.33 -0.81
C PHE A 149 -19.72 12.70 -2.15
N ILE A 150 -18.42 12.70 -2.41
CA ILE A 150 -17.79 12.33 -3.69
C ILE A 150 -16.77 11.19 -3.46
N PRO A 151 -16.29 10.51 -4.50
CA PRO A 151 -15.36 9.38 -4.34
C PRO A 151 -14.12 9.71 -3.49
N ALA A 152 -13.52 10.89 -3.69
CA ALA A 152 -12.33 11.31 -2.95
C ALA A 152 -12.60 11.56 -1.45
N THR A 153 -13.70 12.21 -1.09
CA THR A 153 -14.05 12.48 0.31
C THR A 153 -14.50 11.20 1.02
N PHE A 154 -15.29 10.36 0.34
CA PHE A 154 -15.63 9.02 0.83
C PHE A 154 -14.37 8.21 1.13
N GLY A 155 -13.48 8.07 0.14
CA GLY A 155 -12.29 7.24 0.28
C GLY A 155 -11.36 7.71 1.39
N SER A 156 -11.25 9.03 1.62
CA SER A 156 -10.37 9.59 2.64
C SER A 156 -10.92 9.32 4.04
N GLN A 157 -12.25 9.43 4.20
CA GLN A 157 -12.92 9.15 5.47
C GLN A 157 -12.89 7.65 5.80
N ALA A 158 -13.14 6.79 4.81
CA ALA A 158 -13.12 5.33 4.99
C ALA A 158 -11.71 4.85 5.35
N ALA A 159 -10.70 5.30 4.60
CA ALA A 159 -9.30 4.99 4.87
C ALA A 159 -8.85 5.47 6.24
N ARG A 160 -9.25 6.67 6.67
CA ARG A 160 -8.94 7.20 8.01
C ARG A 160 -9.59 6.37 9.11
N LYS A 161 -10.91 6.11 9.03
CA LYS A 161 -11.63 5.29 10.02
C LYS A 161 -11.02 3.90 10.14
N PHE A 162 -10.69 3.26 9.02
CA PHE A 162 -10.01 1.97 8.99
C PHE A 162 -8.63 2.03 9.65
N SER A 163 -7.78 2.99 9.24
CA SER A 163 -6.40 3.09 9.73
C SER A 163 -6.33 3.41 11.22
N THR A 164 -7.33 4.09 11.80
CA THR A 164 -7.40 4.32 13.25
C THR A 164 -7.75 3.08 14.07
N ARG A 165 -8.21 2.00 13.43
CA ARG A 165 -8.69 0.77 14.08
C ARG A 165 -7.84 -0.45 13.73
N SER A 166 -6.76 -0.27 12.98
CA SER A 166 -5.84 -1.32 12.61
C SER A 166 -4.40 -0.79 12.63
N LYS A 167 -3.42 -1.70 12.54
CA LYS A 167 -2.01 -1.31 12.31
C LYS A 167 -1.73 -0.98 10.84
N VAL A 168 -2.69 -1.21 9.94
CA VAL A 168 -2.54 -0.96 8.51
C VAL A 168 -2.96 0.47 8.20
N THR A 169 -2.09 1.20 7.51
CA THR A 169 -2.41 2.55 7.03
C THR A 169 -2.86 2.49 5.59
N ILE A 170 -3.98 3.15 5.27
CA ILE A 170 -4.43 3.40 3.90
C ILE A 170 -4.54 4.91 3.69
N LYS A 171 -4.03 5.41 2.57
CA LYS A 171 -4.08 6.83 2.19
C LYS A 171 -4.35 6.98 0.70
N GLN A 172 -5.16 7.96 0.31
CA GLN A 172 -5.17 8.44 -1.07
C GLN A 172 -4.05 9.45 -1.26
N THR A 173 -3.30 9.34 -2.35
CA THR A 173 -2.16 10.24 -2.62
C THR A 173 -2.17 10.70 -4.07
N ALA A 174 -1.78 11.94 -4.35
CA ALA A 174 -1.69 12.49 -5.70
C ALA A 174 -0.59 13.57 -5.76
N LEU A 175 -0.01 13.81 -6.94
CA LEU A 175 1.08 14.80 -7.10
C LEU A 175 0.64 16.24 -6.78
N GLU A 176 -0.57 16.61 -7.22
CA GLU A 176 -1.16 17.93 -7.00
C GLU A 176 -2.56 17.78 -6.38
N PRO A 177 -2.66 17.40 -5.09
CA PRO A 177 -3.95 17.08 -4.51
C PRO A 177 -4.70 18.34 -4.09
N ARG A 178 -6.02 18.38 -4.35
CA ARG A 178 -6.89 19.44 -3.83
C ARG A 178 -6.98 19.44 -2.30
N ASN A 179 -6.96 18.26 -1.68
CA ASN A 179 -6.86 18.10 -0.23
C ASN A 179 -5.40 17.85 0.15
N LEU A 180 -4.78 18.78 0.87
CA LEU A 180 -3.37 18.69 1.28
C LEU A 180 -3.06 17.48 2.18
N GLN A 181 -4.06 16.87 2.84
CA GLN A 181 -3.87 15.62 3.58
C GLN A 181 -3.53 14.43 2.66
N ASN A 182 -3.79 14.56 1.36
CA ASN A 182 -3.44 13.58 0.33
C ASN A 182 -2.12 13.93 -0.37
N ALA A 183 -1.33 14.87 0.18
CA ALA A 183 0.02 15.14 -0.29
C ALA A 183 0.89 13.87 -0.18
N PRO A 184 1.76 13.63 -1.17
CA PRO A 184 2.62 12.47 -1.17
C PRO A 184 3.76 12.68 -0.16
N ASP A 185 4.24 11.58 0.41
CA ASP A 185 5.60 11.57 0.96
C ASP A 185 6.63 11.38 -0.16
N GLU A 186 7.92 11.43 0.16
CA GLU A 186 9.01 11.34 -0.83
C GLU A 186 8.93 10.06 -1.68
N TYR A 187 8.56 8.93 -1.07
CA TYR A 187 8.42 7.66 -1.77
C TYR A 187 7.19 7.67 -2.69
N GLU A 188 6.04 8.10 -2.18
CA GLU A 188 4.82 8.22 -2.97
C GLU A 188 5.00 9.17 -4.15
N GLU A 189 5.70 10.28 -3.97
CA GLU A 189 5.97 11.25 -5.04
C GLU A 189 6.83 10.62 -6.14
N MET A 190 7.90 9.92 -5.76
CA MET A 190 8.73 9.16 -6.71
C MET A 190 7.90 8.14 -7.50
N VAL A 191 7.08 7.35 -6.80
CA VAL A 191 6.25 6.31 -7.42
C VAL A 191 5.19 6.92 -8.34
N LEU A 192 4.53 8.01 -7.92
CA LEU A 192 3.54 8.71 -8.72
C LEU A 192 4.15 9.33 -9.98
N LYS A 193 5.35 9.93 -9.89
CA LYS A 193 6.09 10.44 -11.07
C LYS A 193 6.41 9.33 -12.05
N ARG A 194 6.87 8.18 -11.55
CA ARG A 194 7.11 6.99 -12.37
C ARG A 194 5.83 6.54 -13.08
N LEU A 195 4.73 6.37 -12.35
CA LEU A 195 3.44 5.95 -12.91
C LEU A 195 2.91 6.94 -13.96
N ALA A 196 3.08 8.25 -13.74
CA ALA A 196 2.64 9.28 -14.68
C ALA A 196 3.41 9.26 -16.01
N SER A 197 4.64 8.73 -16.01
CA SER A 197 5.49 8.61 -17.20
C SER A 197 5.29 7.31 -18.00
N GLN A 198 4.50 6.37 -17.48
CA GLN A 198 4.32 5.03 -18.06
C GLN A 198 2.89 4.84 -18.59
N PRO A 199 2.66 3.88 -19.51
CA PRO A 199 1.31 3.47 -19.87
C PRO A 199 0.53 3.02 -18.63
N SER A 200 -0.78 3.28 -18.61
CA SER A 200 -1.64 2.93 -17.49
C SER A 200 -1.56 1.42 -17.21
N SER A 201 -1.27 1.07 -15.96
CA SER A 201 -1.21 -0.29 -15.45
C SER A 201 -2.01 -0.41 -14.17
N THR A 202 -2.68 -1.54 -13.97
CA THR A 202 -3.38 -1.87 -12.72
C THR A 202 -2.46 -2.58 -11.71
N THR A 203 -1.22 -2.89 -12.09
CA THR A 203 -0.26 -3.58 -11.21
C THR A 203 0.18 -2.67 -10.07
N PRO A 204 0.05 -3.10 -8.80
CA PRO A 204 0.60 -2.39 -7.66
C PRO A 204 2.13 -2.25 -7.75
N ILE A 205 2.67 -1.12 -7.32
CA ILE A 205 4.11 -0.97 -7.06
C ILE A 205 4.34 -1.29 -5.59
N ILE A 206 5.18 -2.28 -5.32
CA ILE A 206 5.41 -2.87 -4.00
C ILE A 206 6.88 -2.70 -3.60
N GLU A 207 7.11 -2.33 -2.36
CA GLU A 207 8.42 -2.27 -1.72
C GLU A 207 8.35 -2.79 -0.27
N TRP A 208 9.40 -3.48 0.16
CA TRP A 208 9.59 -3.90 1.55
C TRP A 208 10.72 -3.10 2.19
N LEU A 209 10.45 -2.50 3.36
CA LEU A 209 11.39 -1.67 4.11
C LEU A 209 11.82 -2.34 5.41
N GLY A 210 12.97 -1.90 5.95
CA GLY A 210 13.45 -2.31 7.27
C GLY A 210 13.77 -3.80 7.40
N GLY A 211 14.15 -4.47 6.31
CA GLY A 211 14.35 -5.91 6.31
C GLY A 211 13.03 -6.67 6.48
N GLU A 212 12.05 -6.38 5.63
CA GLU A 212 10.73 -7.04 5.58
C GLU A 212 9.77 -6.70 6.74
N GLN A 213 10.07 -5.63 7.49
CA GLN A 213 9.24 -5.18 8.61
C GLN A 213 8.03 -4.34 8.19
N LEU A 214 8.08 -3.73 7.01
CA LEU A 214 7.01 -2.87 6.51
C LEU A 214 6.84 -3.06 5.01
N LEU A 215 5.67 -3.53 4.60
CA LEU A 215 5.24 -3.52 3.21
C LEU A 215 4.68 -2.13 2.87
N ARG A 216 5.11 -1.55 1.76
CA ARG A 216 4.44 -0.42 1.10
C ARG A 216 3.92 -0.85 -0.27
N ALA A 217 2.64 -0.63 -0.51
CA ALA A 217 2.01 -0.87 -1.81
C ALA A 217 1.33 0.40 -2.32
N VAL A 218 1.55 0.74 -3.59
CA VAL A 218 0.93 1.89 -4.26
C VAL A 218 0.15 1.39 -5.46
N VAL A 219 -1.18 1.54 -5.39
CA VAL A 219 -2.11 1.10 -6.44
C VAL A 219 -2.61 2.32 -7.21
N PRO A 220 -2.30 2.46 -8.50
CA PRO A 220 -2.63 3.66 -9.26
C PRO A 220 -4.14 3.80 -9.49
N ILE A 221 -4.59 5.05 -9.53
CA ILE A 221 -5.93 5.45 -9.95
C ILE A 221 -5.79 6.32 -11.19
N TYR A 222 -6.55 6.02 -12.23
CA TYR A 222 -6.55 6.79 -13.47
C TYR A 222 -7.90 7.50 -13.63
N TYR A 223 -7.88 8.65 -14.32
CA TYR A 223 -9.10 9.38 -14.65
C TYR A 223 -10.00 8.54 -15.56
N SER A 224 -11.25 8.33 -15.15
CA SER A 224 -12.35 7.91 -16.01
C SER A 224 -12.96 9.12 -16.73
N GLU A 225 -13.87 8.90 -17.67
CA GLU A 225 -14.67 9.97 -18.27
C GLU A 225 -15.50 10.73 -17.22
N ASP A 226 -16.07 10.01 -16.25
CA ASP A 226 -16.87 10.59 -15.17
C ASP A 226 -16.03 11.51 -14.27
N CYS A 227 -14.74 11.23 -14.10
CA CYS A 227 -13.82 12.12 -13.38
C CYS A 227 -13.66 13.48 -14.08
N LEU A 228 -13.79 13.53 -15.41
CA LEU A 228 -13.53 14.74 -16.20
C LEU A 228 -14.60 15.82 -16.01
N VAL A 229 -15.76 15.46 -15.44
CA VAL A 229 -16.79 16.44 -15.03
C VAL A 229 -16.22 17.49 -14.07
N CYS A 230 -15.30 17.08 -13.19
CA CYS A 230 -14.65 17.96 -12.21
C CYS A 230 -13.17 18.22 -12.54
N HIS A 231 -12.49 17.29 -13.21
CA HIS A 231 -11.04 17.40 -13.43
C HIS A 231 -10.62 17.76 -14.86
N GLY A 232 -11.55 17.69 -15.82
CA GLY A 232 -11.26 17.75 -17.25
C GLY A 232 -10.97 19.15 -17.79
N ASN A 233 -11.18 19.33 -19.09
CA ASN A 233 -10.97 20.62 -19.76
C ASN A 233 -12.21 21.53 -19.70
N PRO A 234 -12.05 22.85 -19.91
CA PRO A 234 -10.77 23.58 -19.96
C PRO A 234 -10.11 23.67 -18.57
N LYS A 235 -8.77 23.65 -18.53
CA LYS A 235 -8.01 23.86 -17.29
C LYS A 235 -8.31 25.24 -16.69
N GLY A 236 -8.38 25.32 -15.36
CA GLY A 236 -8.46 26.58 -14.61
C GLY A 236 -9.87 27.12 -14.37
N ILE A 237 -10.90 26.63 -15.08
CA ILE A 237 -12.29 27.02 -14.75
C ILE A 237 -12.73 26.33 -13.45
N LEU A 238 -13.56 27.01 -12.66
CA LEU A 238 -14.10 26.41 -11.45
C LEU A 238 -15.09 25.29 -11.81
N ASP A 239 -14.98 24.16 -11.13
CA ASP A 239 -15.94 23.08 -11.20
C ASP A 239 -17.06 23.23 -10.15
N MET A 240 -17.94 22.23 -10.08
CA MET A 240 -19.08 22.23 -9.15
C MET A 240 -18.68 22.23 -7.66
N SER A 241 -17.43 21.85 -7.35
CA SER A 241 -16.88 21.88 -5.99
C SER A 241 -16.20 23.21 -5.65
N GLY A 242 -16.09 24.12 -6.62
CA GLY A 242 -15.43 25.42 -6.47
C GLY A 242 -13.91 25.38 -6.62
N TYR A 243 -13.35 24.26 -7.10
CA TYR A 243 -11.91 24.15 -7.40
C TYR A 243 -11.65 24.34 -8.90
N PRO A 244 -10.50 24.92 -9.27
CA PRO A 244 -10.09 24.97 -10.67
C PRO A 244 -9.89 23.56 -11.22
N ARG A 245 -10.42 23.30 -12.42
CA ARG A 245 -10.17 22.06 -13.15
C ARG A 245 -8.69 21.92 -13.49
N GLU A 246 -8.18 20.69 -13.45
CA GLU A 246 -6.79 20.35 -13.72
C GLU A 246 -6.47 20.28 -15.23
N GLY A 247 -7.49 20.17 -16.08
CA GLY A 247 -7.30 19.90 -17.52
C GLY A 247 -6.96 18.45 -17.81
N ALA A 248 -7.37 17.53 -16.94
CA ALA A 248 -7.10 16.11 -17.02
C ALA A 248 -7.70 15.47 -18.29
N GLN A 249 -7.18 14.29 -18.62
CA GLN A 249 -7.65 13.45 -19.71
C GLN A 249 -7.87 12.04 -19.20
N ALA A 250 -8.86 11.34 -19.75
CA ALA A 250 -9.13 9.95 -19.41
C ALA A 250 -7.89 9.08 -19.63
N GLY A 251 -7.68 8.11 -18.74
CA GLY A 251 -6.52 7.22 -18.74
C GLY A 251 -5.23 7.83 -18.16
N LYS A 252 -5.15 9.15 -17.93
CA LYS A 252 -4.01 9.76 -17.22
C LYS A 252 -4.08 9.47 -15.72
N LEU A 253 -2.92 9.44 -15.07
CA LEU A 253 -2.82 9.19 -13.63
C LEU A 253 -3.55 10.29 -12.86
N ALA A 254 -4.53 9.90 -12.04
CA ALA A 254 -5.25 10.79 -11.14
C ALA A 254 -4.63 10.83 -9.73
N GLY A 255 -3.96 9.75 -9.36
CA GLY A 255 -3.35 9.56 -8.03
C GLY A 255 -3.15 8.07 -7.77
N ALA A 256 -3.12 7.68 -6.49
CA ALA A 256 -3.00 6.30 -6.08
C ALA A 256 -3.62 6.06 -4.69
N ILE A 257 -3.86 4.78 -4.38
CA ILE A 257 -4.10 4.28 -3.02
C ILE A 257 -2.77 3.75 -2.50
N SER A 258 -2.25 4.38 -1.45
CA SER A 258 -1.05 4.00 -0.72
C SER A 258 -1.44 3.16 0.48
N ILE A 259 -0.82 2.01 0.66
CA ILE A 259 -1.04 1.07 1.75
C ILE A 259 0.28 0.76 2.43
N GLN A 260 0.27 0.75 3.76
CA GLN A 260 1.40 0.34 4.57
C GLN A 260 0.95 -0.75 5.54
N ILE A 261 1.60 -1.92 5.49
CA ILE A 261 1.29 -3.08 6.35
C ILE A 261 2.56 -3.44 7.14
N PRO A 262 2.59 -3.21 8.46
CA PRO A 262 3.66 -3.70 9.32
C PRO A 262 3.68 -5.23 9.36
N SER A 263 4.85 -5.85 9.53
CA SER A 263 4.96 -7.31 9.62
C SER A 263 4.23 -7.90 10.83
N ASP A 264 4.08 -7.11 11.91
CA ASP A 264 3.37 -7.46 13.15
C ASP A 264 1.90 -7.03 13.15
N HIS A 265 1.28 -6.86 11.96
CA HIS A 265 -0.13 -6.45 11.83
C HIS A 265 -1.16 -7.49 12.30
N ARG A 266 -0.71 -8.72 12.61
CA ARG A 266 -1.55 -9.80 13.13
C ARG A 266 -2.00 -9.54 14.57
#